data_AF-A0A0S2S937-F1
#
_entry.id   AF-A0A0S2S937-F1
#
_cell.length_a   1.000
_cell.length_b   1.000
_cell.length_c   1.000
_cell.angle_alpha   90.00
_cell.angle_beta   90.00
_cell.angle_gamma   90.00
#
_symmetry.space_group_name_H-M   'P 1'
#
loop_
_entity.id
_entity.type
_entity.pdbx_description
1 polymer ?
#
loop_
_entity_poly.entity_id
_entity_poly.type
_entity_poly.pdbx_seq_one_letter_code
_entity_poly.pdbx_strand_id
1 'polypeptide(L)'
;MSYIRIKSISVENYRSFGTRQTIHFPDQNHKKPVAIVGYNNSGKTNFLNAILYGIKEKNVNKDTFTINDFHNRDYNNRPFIETEIESSIEVKGDGNQAELKGFHSLRISVVDNEIEHAGVRSFRDKEQLTKNPDASGAAKYFRIFYVNFHDVKKELSTKKTTWGNLTSFLAKHIKKIVEADANMKGKRKTFEGEVKDSTDRVLADSKLHSFLEDIRSNYSTNLRDSNFFIGFELPDYEDIFLDMIFKIGLNGDTENLISIDHFGDGYISMFVMAIIKQLLRATRVINVYFYLKSLKVSCMKIIKSTFTKLSSVTWQKKGIKLSIVLTRTK
;
A
#
# COMPACT_ATOMS: atom_id res chain seq x y z
N MET A 1 -3.19 20.80 8.83
CA MET A 1 -2.04 19.85 8.85
C MET A 1 -2.63 18.47 8.99
N SER A 2 -2.31 17.56 8.06
CA SER A 2 -2.93 16.23 8.05
C SER A 2 -2.43 15.32 9.15
N TYR A 3 -3.34 14.79 9.95
CA TYR A 3 -3.06 13.77 10.95
C TYR A 3 -4.19 12.74 11.02
N ILE A 4 -3.84 11.53 11.41
CA ILE A 4 -4.76 10.44 11.72
C ILE A 4 -4.20 9.71 12.94
N ARG A 5 -5.04 9.13 13.79
CA ARG A 5 -4.65 8.32 14.94
C ARG A 5 -5.75 7.32 15.23
N ILE A 6 -5.40 6.05 15.39
CA ILE A 6 -6.33 5.05 15.93
C ILE A 6 -6.35 5.24 17.45
N LYS A 7 -7.53 5.43 18.03
CA LYS A 7 -7.75 5.48 19.48
C LYS A 7 -7.98 4.10 20.06
N SER A 8 -8.86 3.34 19.41
CA SER A 8 -9.18 1.99 19.84
C SER A 8 -9.62 1.13 18.66
N ILE A 9 -9.52 -0.18 18.82
CA ILE A 9 -10.10 -1.16 17.90
C ILE A 9 -10.71 -2.29 18.69
N SER A 10 -11.92 -2.68 18.32
CA SER A 10 -12.64 -3.81 18.88
C SER A 10 -12.83 -4.87 17.80
N VAL A 11 -12.46 -6.12 18.10
CA VAL A 11 -12.51 -7.24 17.15
C VAL A 11 -13.19 -8.43 17.81
N GLU A 12 -14.12 -9.06 17.10
CA GLU A 12 -14.86 -10.24 17.53
C GLU A 12 -15.25 -11.08 16.31
N ASN A 13 -15.38 -12.39 16.51
CA ASN A 13 -15.72 -13.38 15.49
C ASN A 13 -14.88 -13.36 14.19
N TYR A 14 -13.73 -12.68 14.19
CA TYR A 14 -12.85 -12.59 13.03
C TYR A 14 -11.67 -13.55 13.19
N ARG A 15 -11.69 -14.67 12.46
CA ARG A 15 -10.64 -15.70 12.45
C ARG A 15 -10.26 -16.16 13.86
N SER A 16 -9.12 -15.69 14.37
CA SER A 16 -8.57 -16.04 15.69
C SER A 16 -9.20 -15.28 16.86
N PHE A 17 -10.05 -14.29 16.59
CA PHE A 17 -10.72 -13.49 17.62
C PHE A 17 -12.12 -14.05 17.87
N GLY A 18 -12.25 -15.13 18.65
CA GLY A 18 -13.56 -15.73 18.93
C GLY A 18 -14.42 -14.89 19.88
N THR A 19 -13.79 -14.26 20.88
CA THR A 19 -14.46 -13.33 21.81
C THR A 19 -14.07 -11.90 21.52
N ARG A 20 -14.96 -10.96 21.87
CA ARG A 20 -14.69 -9.53 21.72
C ARG A 20 -13.48 -9.10 22.52
N GLN A 21 -12.51 -8.52 21.82
CA GLN A 21 -11.33 -7.91 22.41
C GLN A 21 -11.24 -6.47 21.96
N THR A 22 -11.15 -5.56 22.91
CA THR A 22 -10.94 -4.13 22.65
C THR A 22 -9.52 -3.75 23.05
N ILE A 23 -8.80 -3.17 22.10
CA ILE A 23 -7.42 -2.72 22.27
C ILE A 23 -7.41 -1.20 22.15
N HIS A 24 -6.98 -0.54 23.23
CA HIS A 24 -6.76 0.90 23.25
C HIS A 24 -5.32 1.20 22.86
N PHE A 25 -5.16 2.07 21.89
CA PHE A 25 -3.84 2.59 21.52
C PHE A 25 -3.46 3.71 22.48
N PRO A 26 -2.15 3.92 22.72
CA PRO A 26 -1.68 5.05 23.51
C PRO A 26 -2.23 6.37 22.97
N ASP A 27 -2.25 7.41 23.80
CA ASP A 27 -2.69 8.76 23.42
C ASP A 27 -1.58 9.58 22.73
N GLN A 28 -1.88 10.83 22.39
CA GLN A 28 -0.95 11.75 21.74
C GLN A 28 0.35 12.01 22.53
N ASN A 29 0.36 11.78 23.84
CA ASN A 29 1.52 11.97 24.69
C ASN A 29 2.54 10.83 24.51
N HIS A 30 2.10 9.68 23.99
CA HIS A 30 2.98 8.60 23.61
C HIS A 30 3.69 8.92 22.28
N LYS A 31 4.89 9.50 22.39
CA LYS A 31 5.76 9.87 21.25
C LYS A 31 6.60 8.71 20.70
N LYS A 32 6.31 7.47 21.10
CA LYS A 32 7.09 6.28 20.70
C LYS A 32 6.30 5.41 19.71
N PRO A 33 6.99 4.60 18.90
CA PRO A 33 6.34 3.61 18.05
C PRO A 33 5.55 2.59 18.87
N VAL A 34 4.36 2.21 18.42
CA VAL A 34 3.60 1.11 19.05
C VAL A 34 4.04 -0.22 18.44
N ALA A 35 4.43 -1.16 19.29
CA ALA A 35 4.86 -2.49 18.87
C ALA A 35 3.83 -3.55 19.27
N ILE A 36 3.36 -4.34 18.30
CA ILE A 36 2.51 -5.51 18.54
C ILE A 36 3.38 -6.76 18.53
N VAL A 37 3.39 -7.50 19.64
CA VAL A 37 4.31 -8.62 19.91
C VAL A 37 3.57 -9.86 20.34
N GLY A 38 4.16 -11.03 20.11
CA GLY A 38 3.60 -12.30 20.57
C GLY A 38 4.14 -13.48 19.78
N TYR A 39 3.80 -14.69 20.22
CA TYR A 39 4.20 -15.95 19.58
C TYR A 39 3.66 -16.13 18.17
N ASN A 40 4.28 -17.00 17.38
CA ASN A 40 3.70 -17.39 16.10
C ASN A 40 2.27 -17.91 16.28
N ASN A 41 1.42 -17.64 15.30
CA ASN A 41 -0.01 -18.00 15.30
C ASN A 41 -0.90 -17.30 16.36
N SER A 42 -0.37 -16.33 17.13
CA SER A 42 -1.14 -15.61 18.16
C SER A 42 -2.16 -14.57 17.60
N GLY A 43 -2.57 -14.66 16.34
CA GLY A 43 -3.54 -13.73 15.74
C GLY A 43 -3.01 -12.36 15.27
N LYS A 44 -1.70 -12.05 15.41
CA LYS A 44 -1.15 -10.72 15.03
C LYS A 44 -1.41 -10.28 13.59
N THR A 45 -1.33 -11.21 12.63
CA THR A 45 -1.61 -10.92 11.22
C THR A 45 -3.09 -10.60 11.00
N ASN A 46 -3.97 -11.33 11.69
CA ASN A 46 -5.40 -11.06 11.66
C ASN A 46 -5.70 -9.69 12.30
N PHE A 47 -5.05 -9.37 13.41
CA PHE A 47 -5.19 -8.07 14.05
C PHE A 47 -4.78 -6.91 13.14
N LEU A 48 -3.65 -7.02 12.44
CA LEU A 48 -3.22 -6.01 11.48
C LEU A 48 -4.19 -5.89 10.30
N ASN A 49 -4.72 -7.00 9.78
CA ASN A 49 -5.75 -6.92 8.74
C ASN A 49 -7.00 -6.19 9.25
N ALA A 50 -7.43 -6.45 10.48
CA ALA A 50 -8.54 -5.74 11.10
C ALA A 50 -8.28 -4.23 11.17
N ILE A 51 -7.07 -3.81 11.57
CA ILE A 51 -6.65 -2.40 11.52
C ILE A 51 -6.77 -1.83 10.11
N LEU A 52 -6.25 -2.54 9.09
CA LEU A 52 -6.27 -2.07 7.69
C LEU A 52 -7.69 -1.91 7.14
N TYR A 53 -8.62 -2.78 7.52
CA TYR A 53 -10.04 -2.62 7.20
C TYR A 53 -10.64 -1.41 7.94
N GLY A 54 -10.36 -1.29 9.24
CA GLY A 54 -10.89 -0.22 10.09
C GLY A 54 -10.47 1.19 9.66
N ILE A 55 -9.20 1.37 9.26
CA ILE A 55 -8.69 2.64 8.73
C ILE A 55 -9.04 2.85 7.24
N LYS A 56 -9.77 1.91 6.63
CA LYS A 56 -10.19 1.94 5.22
C LYS A 56 -9.03 2.04 4.22
N GLU A 57 -7.85 1.52 4.60
CA GLU A 57 -6.71 1.36 3.69
C GLU A 57 -6.94 0.19 2.73
N LYS A 58 -7.56 -0.88 3.24
CA LYS A 58 -8.11 -1.96 2.42
C LYS A 58 -9.59 -1.70 2.16
N ASN A 59 -9.96 -1.60 0.89
CA ASN A 59 -11.37 -1.59 0.50
C ASN A 59 -12.01 -2.92 0.87
N VAL A 60 -13.23 -2.85 1.38
CA VAL A 60 -14.04 -4.01 1.74
C VAL A 60 -15.23 -4.07 0.80
N ASN A 61 -15.42 -5.24 0.19
CA ASN A 61 -16.56 -5.62 -0.63
C ASN A 61 -16.97 -7.07 -0.28
N LYS A 62 -18.03 -7.58 -0.90
CA LYS A 62 -18.54 -8.95 -0.65
C LYS A 62 -17.46 -10.03 -0.82
N ASP A 63 -16.56 -9.86 -1.79
CA ASP A 63 -15.51 -10.85 -2.12
C ASP A 63 -14.27 -10.72 -1.21
N THR A 64 -14.24 -9.73 -0.31
CA THR A 64 -13.12 -9.53 0.62
C THR A 64 -13.06 -10.60 1.70
N PHE A 65 -14.21 -11.20 2.03
CA PHE A 65 -14.33 -12.18 3.10
C PHE A 65 -14.82 -13.51 2.53
N THR A 66 -14.42 -14.58 3.19
CA THR A 66 -14.86 -15.95 2.94
C THR A 66 -15.27 -16.59 4.26
N ILE A 67 -15.86 -17.78 4.24
CA ILE A 67 -16.15 -18.54 5.46
C ILE A 67 -14.92 -18.77 6.35
N ASN A 68 -13.71 -18.78 5.78
CA ASN A 68 -12.47 -18.90 6.56
C ASN A 68 -12.17 -17.67 7.43
N ASP A 69 -12.84 -16.56 7.18
CA ASP A 69 -12.70 -15.33 7.98
C ASP A 69 -13.63 -15.30 9.20
N PHE A 70 -14.66 -16.15 9.22
CA PHE A 70 -15.58 -16.31 10.33
C PHE A 70 -14.96 -17.23 11.37
N HIS A 71 -15.10 -16.88 12.65
CA HIS A 71 -14.58 -17.73 13.72
C HIS A 71 -15.22 -19.12 13.65
N ASN A 72 -14.38 -20.15 13.76
CA ASN A 72 -14.75 -21.56 13.58
C ASN A 72 -15.44 -21.90 12.25
N ARG A 73 -15.29 -21.07 11.21
CA ARG A 73 -15.93 -21.27 9.89
C ARG A 73 -17.45 -21.41 9.99
N ASP A 74 -18.05 -20.62 10.89
CA ASP A 74 -19.49 -20.61 11.12
C ASP A 74 -20.06 -19.24 10.75
N TYR A 75 -21.02 -19.23 9.81
CA TYR A 75 -21.69 -18.01 9.34
C TYR A 75 -22.47 -17.26 10.42
N ASN A 76 -22.81 -17.92 11.53
CA ASN A 76 -23.41 -17.26 12.71
C ASN A 76 -22.38 -16.39 13.45
N ASN A 77 -21.10 -16.74 13.38
CA ASN A 77 -20.00 -15.96 13.95
C ASN A 77 -19.59 -14.84 12.99
N ARG A 78 -20.48 -13.88 12.76
CA ARG A 78 -20.26 -12.76 11.85
C ARG A 78 -19.10 -11.88 12.36
N PRO A 79 -18.02 -11.68 11.56
CA PRO A 79 -16.91 -10.83 11.95
C PRO A 79 -17.37 -9.42 12.31
N PHE A 80 -16.96 -8.97 13.48
CA PHE A 80 -17.16 -7.61 13.96
C PHE A 80 -15.80 -6.94 14.13
N ILE A 81 -15.66 -5.78 13.50
CA ILE A 81 -14.47 -4.93 13.60
C ILE A 81 -14.99 -3.50 13.72
N GLU A 82 -14.65 -2.83 14.81
CA GLU A 82 -14.96 -1.42 15.03
C GLU A 82 -13.68 -0.68 15.39
N THR A 83 -13.36 0.39 14.68
CA THR A 83 -12.17 1.20 14.91
C THR A 83 -12.56 2.63 15.20
N GLU A 84 -12.09 3.16 16.33
CA GLU A 84 -12.22 4.56 16.68
C GLU A 84 -10.98 5.31 16.18
N ILE A 85 -11.22 6.37 15.41
CA ILE A 85 -10.18 7.17 14.78
C ILE A 85 -10.35 8.64 15.16
N GLU A 86 -9.23 9.30 15.35
CA GLU A 86 -9.11 10.75 15.44
C GLU A 86 -8.31 11.24 14.24
N SER A 87 -8.80 12.27 13.54
CA SER A 87 -8.11 12.82 12.38
C SER A 87 -8.29 14.32 12.26
N SER A 88 -7.45 14.94 11.44
CA SER A 88 -7.75 16.26 10.86
C SER A 88 -8.85 16.15 9.80
N ILE A 89 -9.26 17.33 9.30
CA ILE A 89 -10.06 17.48 8.09
C ILE A 89 -9.11 17.83 6.95
N GLU A 90 -9.17 17.09 5.86
CA GLU A 90 -8.48 17.37 4.60
C GLU A 90 -9.46 17.86 3.53
N VAL A 91 -8.94 18.56 2.53
CA VAL A 91 -9.73 19.02 1.37
C VAL A 91 -9.50 18.07 0.20
N LYS A 92 -10.61 17.59 -0.37
CA LYS A 92 -10.62 16.72 -1.54
C LYS A 92 -10.38 17.54 -2.82
N GLY A 93 -10.05 16.87 -3.92
CA GLY A 93 -9.82 17.55 -5.21
C GLY A 93 -11.05 18.27 -5.77
N ASP A 94 -12.25 17.89 -5.33
CA ASP A 94 -13.55 18.47 -5.66
C ASP A 94 -13.98 19.58 -4.68
N GLY A 95 -13.13 19.95 -3.72
CA GLY A 95 -13.44 20.95 -2.69
C GLY A 95 -14.21 20.41 -1.47
N ASN A 96 -14.69 19.16 -1.52
CA ASN A 96 -15.37 18.54 -0.39
C ASN A 96 -14.40 18.19 0.75
N GLN A 97 -14.93 17.96 1.95
CA GLN A 97 -14.11 17.56 3.09
C GLN A 97 -13.84 16.05 3.09
N ALA A 98 -12.66 15.67 3.58
CA ALA A 98 -12.25 14.31 3.90
C ALA A 98 -11.89 14.24 5.39
N GLU A 99 -12.70 13.50 6.16
CA GLU A 99 -12.51 13.35 7.60
C GLU A 99 -12.71 11.87 8.00
N LEU A 100 -11.73 11.28 8.69
CA LEU A 100 -11.80 9.93 9.25
C LEU A 100 -12.09 9.92 10.76
N LYS A 101 -12.43 11.06 11.36
CA LYS A 101 -12.77 11.12 12.78
C LYS A 101 -14.08 10.36 13.05
N GLY A 102 -14.08 9.57 14.12
CA GLY A 102 -15.25 8.84 14.61
C GLY A 102 -15.06 7.32 14.62
N PHE A 103 -16.13 6.58 14.41
CA PHE A 103 -16.20 5.12 14.54
C PHE A 103 -16.43 4.47 13.17
N HIS A 104 -15.56 3.52 12.81
CA HIS A 104 -15.62 2.77 11.56
C HIS A 104 -15.94 1.31 11.85
N SER A 105 -17.12 0.86 11.44
CA SER A 105 -17.65 -0.46 11.79
C SER A 105 -17.83 -1.32 10.54
N LEU A 106 -17.26 -2.51 10.55
CA LEU A 106 -17.48 -3.56 9.57
C LEU A 106 -18.91 -4.09 9.68
N ARG A 107 -19.61 -4.14 8.55
CA ARG A 107 -20.93 -4.73 8.40
C ARG A 107 -20.84 -5.84 7.39
N ILE A 108 -21.20 -7.05 7.81
CA ILE A 108 -21.34 -8.22 6.94
C ILE A 108 -22.77 -8.75 7.07
N SER A 109 -23.46 -8.95 5.95
CA SER A 109 -24.74 -9.67 5.90
C SER A 109 -24.55 -11.03 5.24
N VAL A 110 -25.18 -12.04 5.83
CA VAL A 110 -25.18 -13.41 5.34
C VAL A 110 -26.61 -13.86 5.18
N VAL A 111 -26.93 -14.44 4.04
CA VAL A 111 -28.23 -15.05 3.71
C VAL A 111 -27.92 -16.45 3.18
N ASP A 112 -28.61 -17.49 3.68
CA ASP A 112 -28.44 -18.87 3.22
C ASP A 112 -26.99 -19.36 3.11
N ASN A 113 -26.15 -19.01 4.10
CA ASN A 113 -24.73 -19.31 4.13
C ASN A 113 -23.91 -18.70 2.97
N GLU A 114 -24.37 -17.59 2.42
CA GLU A 114 -23.67 -16.79 1.41
C GLU A 114 -23.53 -15.33 1.87
N ILE A 115 -22.37 -14.73 1.57
CA ILE A 115 -22.07 -13.34 1.93
C ILE A 115 -22.67 -12.41 0.87
N GLU A 116 -23.83 -11.83 1.20
CA GLU A 116 -24.53 -10.88 0.34
C GLU A 116 -23.89 -9.50 0.32
N HIS A 117 -23.39 -9.05 1.47
CA HIS A 117 -22.78 -7.74 1.61
C HIS A 117 -21.64 -7.75 2.62
N ALA A 118 -20.57 -7.04 2.29
CA ALA A 118 -19.55 -6.66 3.25
C ALA A 118 -19.09 -5.23 2.95
N GLY A 119 -18.97 -4.41 3.99
CA GLY A 119 -18.52 -3.02 3.86
C GLY A 119 -18.24 -2.38 5.21
N VAL A 120 -17.48 -1.28 5.19
CA VAL A 120 -17.18 -0.49 6.40
C VAL A 120 -18.04 0.78 6.40
N ARG A 121 -18.90 0.91 7.40
CA ARG A 121 -19.69 2.12 7.65
C ARG A 121 -18.97 3.03 8.63
N SER A 122 -19.18 4.34 8.52
CA SER A 122 -18.45 5.35 9.30
C SER A 122 -19.45 6.27 9.99
N PHE A 123 -19.23 6.52 11.27
CA PHE A 123 -20.13 7.23 12.17
C PHE A 123 -19.36 8.27 12.98
N ARG A 124 -20.03 9.34 13.42
CA ARG A 124 -19.42 10.37 14.28
C ARG A 124 -19.44 9.96 15.75
N ASP A 125 -20.43 9.17 16.14
CA ASP A 125 -20.66 8.67 17.50
C ASP A 125 -20.54 7.14 17.60
N LYS A 126 -20.40 6.64 18.83
CA LYS A 126 -20.19 5.22 19.11
C LYS A 126 -21.48 4.42 18.96
N GLU A 127 -22.60 5.06 19.22
CA GLU A 127 -23.96 4.51 19.13
C GLU A 127 -24.39 4.27 17.68
N GLN A 128 -23.58 4.74 16.71
CA GLN A 128 -23.79 4.62 15.27
C GLN A 128 -25.07 5.31 14.77
N LEU A 129 -25.47 6.40 15.44
CA LEU A 129 -26.66 7.18 15.12
C LEU A 129 -26.40 8.20 14.02
N THR A 130 -25.22 8.81 14.02
CA THR A 130 -24.83 9.89 13.10
C THR A 130 -23.81 9.37 12.11
N LYS A 131 -24.19 9.23 10.84
CA LYS A 131 -23.24 8.85 9.78
C LYS A 131 -22.20 9.95 9.58
N ASN A 132 -20.96 9.53 9.29
CA ASN A 132 -19.91 10.42 8.80
C ASN A 132 -19.80 10.27 7.26
N PRO A 133 -20.43 11.17 6.46
CA PRO A 133 -20.34 11.11 5.00
C PRO A 133 -18.93 11.47 4.48
N ASP A 134 -18.20 12.29 5.23
CA ASP A 134 -16.87 12.78 4.84
C ASP A 134 -15.81 11.67 4.85
N ALA A 135 -16.06 10.57 5.56
CA ALA A 135 -15.20 9.39 5.63
C ALA A 135 -15.20 8.53 4.36
N SER A 136 -16.10 8.77 3.40
CA SER A 136 -16.10 8.05 2.13
C SER A 136 -14.91 8.48 1.26
N GLY A 137 -14.07 7.51 0.87
CA GLY A 137 -12.83 7.76 0.12
C GLY A 137 -11.76 8.57 0.87
N ALA A 138 -12.00 8.94 2.13
CA ALA A 138 -11.15 9.84 2.90
C ALA A 138 -9.74 9.29 3.13
N ALA A 139 -9.58 7.97 3.27
CA ALA A 139 -8.29 7.31 3.48
C ALA A 139 -7.22 7.71 2.45
N LYS A 140 -7.61 7.99 1.19
CA LYS A 140 -6.69 8.42 0.12
C LYS A 140 -6.04 9.79 0.37
N TYR A 141 -6.68 10.61 1.20
CA TYR A 141 -6.23 11.97 1.55
C TYR A 141 -5.34 11.98 2.80
N PHE A 142 -5.43 10.92 3.62
CA PHE A 142 -4.48 10.69 4.70
C PHE A 142 -3.27 9.91 4.18
N ARG A 143 -2.07 10.29 4.60
CA ARG A 143 -0.82 9.63 4.17
C ARG A 143 -0.56 8.36 5.01
N ILE A 144 -1.45 7.38 4.87
CA ILE A 144 -1.35 6.06 5.49
C ILE A 144 -0.45 5.19 4.61
N PHE A 145 0.52 4.52 5.23
CA PHE A 145 1.38 3.60 4.52
C PHE A 145 1.42 2.25 5.22
N TYR A 146 1.06 1.19 4.51
CA TYR A 146 1.26 -0.19 4.93
C TYR A 146 2.43 -0.78 4.16
N VAL A 147 3.44 -1.26 4.89
CA VAL A 147 4.63 -1.88 4.27
C VAL A 147 4.80 -3.29 4.82
N ASN A 148 4.69 -4.28 3.93
CA ASN A 148 4.88 -5.68 4.26
C ASN A 148 6.33 -6.11 4.02
N PHE A 149 7.15 -6.10 5.08
CA PHE A 149 8.54 -6.53 4.98
C PHE A 149 8.74 -8.03 4.81
N HIS A 150 7.67 -8.84 4.92
CA HIS A 150 7.79 -10.26 4.59
C HIS A 150 8.05 -10.47 3.09
N ASP A 151 7.44 -9.63 2.25
CA ASP A 151 7.54 -9.68 0.79
C ASP A 151 8.19 -8.39 0.28
N VAL A 152 9.32 -8.00 0.89
CA VAL A 152 9.94 -6.68 0.65
C VAL A 152 10.31 -6.43 -0.81
N LYS A 153 10.62 -7.48 -1.59
CA LYS A 153 10.84 -7.39 -3.04
C LYS A 153 9.57 -6.93 -3.78
N LYS A 154 8.39 -7.38 -3.37
CA LYS A 154 7.12 -6.91 -3.94
C LYS A 154 6.86 -5.44 -3.60
N GLU A 155 7.33 -4.96 -2.45
CA GLU A 155 7.21 -3.55 -2.06
C GLU A 155 8.13 -2.62 -2.88
N LEU A 156 9.19 -3.16 -3.48
CA LEU A 156 10.06 -2.45 -4.43
C LEU A 156 9.58 -2.50 -5.88
N SER A 157 8.82 -3.53 -6.26
CA SER A 157 8.34 -3.67 -7.63
C SER A 157 7.54 -2.45 -8.06
N THR A 158 8.06 -1.66 -8.98
CA THR A 158 7.35 -0.48 -9.51
C THR A 158 6.30 -0.85 -10.56
N LYS A 159 6.34 -2.10 -11.05
CA LYS A 159 5.49 -2.61 -12.13
C LYS A 159 4.00 -2.62 -11.78
N LYS A 160 3.17 -2.32 -12.78
CA LYS A 160 1.72 -2.53 -12.73
C LYS A 160 1.40 -4.02 -12.67
N THR A 161 0.28 -4.35 -12.03
CA THR A 161 -0.35 -5.67 -12.19
C THR A 161 -0.85 -5.85 -13.62
N THR A 162 -1.16 -7.08 -14.01
CA THR A 162 -1.79 -7.39 -15.31
C THR A 162 -3.08 -6.58 -15.56
N TRP A 163 -3.74 -6.15 -14.49
CA TRP A 163 -4.96 -5.31 -14.52
C TRP A 163 -4.67 -3.80 -14.43
N GLY A 164 -3.42 -3.37 -14.60
CA GLY A 164 -3.01 -1.96 -14.59
C GLY A 164 -2.87 -1.32 -13.20
N ASN A 165 -3.23 -2.03 -12.13
CA ASN A 165 -3.20 -1.49 -10.76
C ASN A 165 -1.77 -1.53 -10.18
N LEU A 166 -1.41 -0.47 -9.45
CA LEU A 166 -0.19 -0.41 -8.64
C LEU A 166 -0.42 -1.06 -7.28
N THR A 167 0.39 -2.05 -6.93
CA THR A 167 0.27 -2.77 -5.65
C THR A 167 1.32 -2.32 -4.64
N SER A 168 2.56 -2.09 -5.08
CA SER A 168 3.67 -1.76 -4.21
C SER A 168 3.58 -0.35 -3.64
N PHE A 169 4.13 -0.19 -2.44
CA PHE A 169 4.32 1.11 -1.82
C PHE A 169 5.15 2.08 -2.68
N LEU A 170 6.27 1.60 -3.24
CA LEU A 170 7.19 2.46 -4.00
C LEU A 170 6.56 2.96 -5.30
N ALA A 171 5.88 2.09 -6.05
CA ALA A 171 5.21 2.46 -7.30
C ALA A 171 4.19 3.58 -7.09
N LYS A 172 3.31 3.39 -6.10
CA LYS A 172 2.27 4.36 -5.75
C LYS A 172 2.87 5.71 -5.38
N HIS A 173 4.02 5.69 -4.72
CA HIS A 173 4.71 6.92 -4.33
C HIS A 173 5.33 7.65 -5.53
N ILE A 174 6.06 6.94 -6.39
CA ILE A 174 6.68 7.52 -7.60
C ILE A 174 5.59 8.14 -8.49
N LYS A 175 4.52 7.39 -8.76
CA LYS A 175 3.38 7.88 -9.55
C LYS A 175 2.84 9.21 -9.00
N LYS A 176 2.63 9.29 -7.68
CA LYS A 176 2.14 10.51 -7.04
C LYS A 176 3.08 11.70 -7.17
N ILE A 177 4.40 11.49 -7.15
CA ILE A 177 5.37 12.56 -7.40
C ILE A 177 5.28 13.04 -8.84
N VAL A 178 5.33 12.11 -9.80
CA VAL A 178 5.29 12.41 -11.23
C VAL A 178 3.99 13.15 -11.60
N GLU A 179 2.84 12.71 -11.08
CA GLU A 179 1.54 13.34 -11.30
C GLU A 179 1.42 14.75 -10.68
N ALA A 180 2.19 15.05 -9.63
CA ALA A 180 2.15 16.34 -8.95
C ALA A 180 3.17 17.35 -9.53
N ASP A 181 4.21 16.88 -10.21
CA ASP A 181 5.30 17.71 -10.70
C ASP A 181 4.95 18.40 -12.04
N ALA A 182 4.80 19.72 -12.00
CA ALA A 182 4.51 20.54 -13.19
C ALA A 182 5.64 20.50 -14.24
N ASN A 183 6.89 20.38 -13.81
CA ASN A 183 8.03 20.30 -14.74
C ASN A 183 8.03 18.98 -15.49
N MET A 184 7.68 17.88 -14.81
CA MET A 184 7.54 16.56 -15.45
C MET A 184 6.41 16.58 -16.47
N LYS A 185 5.24 17.15 -16.10
CA LYS A 185 4.12 17.32 -17.05
C LYS A 185 4.51 18.13 -18.27
N GLY A 186 5.28 19.20 -18.10
CA GLY A 186 5.76 20.04 -19.19
C GLY A 186 6.65 19.31 -20.20
N LYS A 187 7.36 18.26 -19.76
CA LYS A 187 8.28 17.47 -20.59
C LYS A 187 7.63 16.28 -21.30
N ARG A 188 6.36 15.97 -20.98
CA ARG A 188 5.66 14.77 -21.47
C ARG A 188 5.66 14.68 -22.99
N LYS A 189 5.19 15.71 -23.69
CA LYS A 189 5.08 15.70 -25.17
C LYS A 189 6.44 15.56 -25.85
N THR A 190 7.46 16.25 -25.34
CA THR A 190 8.82 16.17 -25.86
C THR A 190 9.36 14.75 -25.73
N PHE A 191 9.19 14.15 -24.56
CA PHE A 191 9.59 12.78 -24.31
C PHE A 191 8.84 11.78 -25.21
N GLU A 192 7.52 11.89 -25.32
CA GLU A 192 6.70 11.03 -26.18
C GLU A 192 7.16 11.10 -27.65
N GLY A 193 7.51 12.30 -28.14
CA GLY A 193 8.09 12.49 -29.47
C GLY A 193 9.47 11.80 -29.61
N GLU A 194 10.39 12.06 -28.69
CA GLU A 194 11.74 11.48 -28.73
C GLU A 194 11.73 9.94 -28.69
N VAL A 195 10.86 9.36 -27.85
CA VAL A 195 10.69 7.91 -27.73
C VAL A 195 10.14 7.32 -29.02
N LYS A 196 9.12 7.95 -29.61
CA LYS A 196 8.57 7.51 -30.90
C LYS A 196 9.64 7.55 -31.99
N ASP A 197 10.32 8.68 -32.14
CA ASP A 197 11.36 8.85 -33.16
C ASP A 197 12.52 7.86 -32.97
N SER A 198 12.87 7.54 -31.73
CA SER A 198 13.88 6.53 -31.43
C SER A 198 13.40 5.11 -31.73
N THR A 199 12.13 4.81 -31.44
CA THR A 199 11.53 3.49 -31.71
C THR A 199 11.46 3.23 -33.20
N ASP A 200 10.97 4.20 -33.97
CA ASP A 200 10.86 4.10 -35.42
C ASP A 200 12.25 3.90 -36.06
N ARG A 201 13.27 4.61 -35.56
CA ARG A 201 14.67 4.43 -36.00
C ARG A 201 15.25 3.04 -35.69
N VAL A 202 14.94 2.46 -34.53
CA VAL A 202 15.43 1.12 -34.15
C VAL A 202 14.69 0.01 -34.91
N LEU A 203 13.41 0.21 -35.20
CA LEU A 203 12.59 -0.75 -35.94
C LEU A 203 12.85 -0.71 -37.45
N ALA A 204 13.27 0.44 -37.99
CA ALA A 204 13.59 0.58 -39.41
C ALA A 204 14.50 -0.54 -39.91
N ASP A 205 14.14 -1.11 -41.07
CA ASP A 205 14.88 -2.17 -41.76
C ASP A 205 15.14 -3.44 -40.93
N SER A 206 14.38 -3.65 -39.85
CA SER A 206 14.51 -4.84 -38.99
C SER A 206 13.54 -5.95 -39.38
N LYS A 207 13.95 -7.20 -39.16
CA LYS A 207 13.05 -8.38 -39.28
C LYS A 207 11.85 -8.28 -38.34
N LEU A 208 12.01 -7.62 -37.20
CA LEU A 208 10.92 -7.37 -36.28
C LEU A 208 9.87 -6.48 -36.94
N HIS A 209 10.27 -5.38 -37.58
CA HIS A 209 9.34 -4.51 -38.31
C HIS A 209 8.57 -5.27 -39.40
N SER A 210 9.25 -6.08 -40.22
CA SER A 210 8.57 -6.92 -41.23
C SER A 210 7.55 -7.88 -40.60
N PHE A 211 7.93 -8.57 -39.52
CA PHE A 211 7.01 -9.44 -38.79
C PHE A 211 5.79 -8.71 -38.22
N LEU A 212 5.97 -7.46 -37.76
CA LEU A 212 4.87 -6.63 -37.26
C LEU A 212 3.92 -6.21 -38.38
N GLU A 213 4.44 -5.88 -39.57
CA GLU A 213 3.61 -5.61 -40.75
C GLU A 213 2.83 -6.84 -41.20
N ASP A 214 3.44 -8.04 -41.13
CA ASP A 214 2.73 -9.30 -41.42
C ASP A 214 1.57 -9.54 -40.44
N ILE A 215 1.75 -9.25 -39.14
CA ILE A 215 0.66 -9.33 -38.16
C ILE A 215 -0.45 -8.33 -38.51
N ARG A 216 -0.10 -7.08 -38.83
CA ARG A 216 -1.07 -6.03 -39.22
C ARG A 216 -1.90 -6.46 -40.42
N SER A 217 -1.22 -6.94 -41.47
CA SER A 217 -1.85 -7.41 -42.69
C SER A 217 -2.82 -8.57 -42.41
N ASN A 218 -2.35 -9.62 -41.72
CA ASN A 218 -3.18 -10.78 -41.38
C ASN A 218 -4.40 -10.42 -40.52
N TYR A 219 -4.21 -9.55 -39.53
CA TYR A 219 -5.31 -9.11 -38.67
C TYR A 219 -6.34 -8.30 -39.48
N SER A 220 -5.89 -7.51 -40.47
CA SER A 220 -6.77 -6.66 -41.31
C SER A 220 -7.69 -7.51 -42.16
N THR A 221 -7.10 -8.52 -42.79
CA THR A 221 -7.84 -9.51 -43.57
C THR A 221 -8.86 -10.26 -42.70
N ASN A 222 -8.48 -10.67 -41.48
CA ASN A 222 -9.39 -11.37 -40.58
C ASN A 222 -10.56 -10.52 -40.09
N LEU A 223 -10.37 -9.20 -40.00
CA LEU A 223 -11.41 -8.26 -39.60
C LEU A 223 -12.10 -7.58 -40.80
N ARG A 224 -12.03 -8.18 -41.99
CA ARG A 224 -12.69 -7.74 -43.23
C ARG A 224 -12.36 -6.30 -43.62
N ASP A 225 -11.08 -5.95 -43.59
CA ASP A 225 -10.55 -4.65 -44.02
C ASP A 225 -11.18 -3.47 -43.27
N SER A 226 -11.50 -3.69 -41.99
CA SER A 226 -11.85 -2.61 -41.08
C SER A 226 -10.61 -1.75 -40.81
N ASN A 227 -10.81 -0.43 -40.74
CA ASN A 227 -9.73 0.54 -40.58
C ASN A 227 -9.31 0.59 -39.10
N PHE A 228 -8.32 -0.21 -38.70
CA PHE A 228 -7.80 -0.22 -37.33
C PHE A 228 -6.28 -0.05 -37.30
N PHE A 229 -5.79 0.51 -36.20
CA PHE A 229 -4.38 0.79 -35.98
C PHE A 229 -3.83 -0.18 -34.94
N ILE A 230 -2.84 -1.01 -35.32
CA ILE A 230 -2.03 -1.80 -34.37
C ILE A 230 -0.71 -1.06 -34.17
N GLY A 231 -0.62 -0.24 -33.12
CA GLY A 231 0.64 0.40 -32.71
C GLY A 231 1.49 -0.56 -31.89
N PHE A 232 2.79 -0.63 -32.19
CA PHE A 232 3.79 -1.13 -31.24
C PHE A 232 4.47 0.09 -30.63
N GLU A 233 4.06 0.41 -29.41
CA GLU A 233 4.51 1.60 -28.71
C GLU A 233 5.38 1.18 -27.52
N LEU A 234 6.42 1.97 -27.24
CA LEU A 234 7.13 1.87 -25.97
C LEU A 234 6.19 2.30 -24.84
N PRO A 235 6.46 1.89 -23.58
CA PRO A 235 5.60 2.24 -22.46
C PRO A 235 5.38 3.75 -22.38
N ASP A 236 4.14 4.16 -22.06
CA ASP A 236 3.77 5.57 -21.93
C ASP A 236 4.68 6.31 -20.95
N TYR A 237 4.74 7.65 -21.06
CA TYR A 237 5.56 8.53 -20.22
C TYR A 237 5.50 8.17 -18.72
N GLU A 238 4.31 7.88 -18.21
CA GLU A 238 4.08 7.54 -16.81
C GLU A 238 4.58 6.14 -16.44
N ASP A 239 4.61 5.22 -17.40
CA ASP A 239 4.92 3.80 -17.22
C ASP A 239 6.43 3.54 -17.19
N ILE A 240 7.22 4.38 -17.86
CA ILE A 240 8.68 4.31 -17.77
C ILE A 240 9.19 4.54 -16.35
N PHE A 241 8.56 5.43 -15.59
CA PHE A 241 8.89 5.63 -14.18
C PHE A 241 8.47 4.45 -13.31
N LEU A 242 7.50 3.66 -13.78
CA LEU A 242 7.04 2.42 -13.16
C LEU A 242 7.87 1.20 -13.58
N ASP A 243 8.71 1.32 -14.60
CA ASP A 243 9.66 0.29 -15.03
C ASP A 243 11.11 0.57 -14.60
N MET A 244 11.32 1.57 -13.74
CA MET A 244 12.65 1.90 -13.21
C MET A 244 13.31 0.72 -12.50
N ILE A 245 14.50 0.33 -12.98
CA ILE A 245 15.35 -0.66 -12.33
C ILE A 245 16.31 0.07 -11.39
N PHE A 246 16.18 -0.19 -10.08
CA PHE A 246 17.14 0.30 -9.11
C PHE A 246 18.41 -0.54 -9.16
N LYS A 247 19.56 0.10 -9.44
CA LYS A 247 20.87 -0.55 -9.41
C LYS A 247 21.76 0.09 -8.34
N ILE A 248 22.59 -0.72 -7.71
CA ILE A 248 23.49 -0.34 -6.62
C ILE A 248 24.93 -0.61 -7.04
N GLY A 249 25.76 0.42 -6.95
CA GLY A 249 27.21 0.32 -7.00
C GLY A 249 27.79 -0.08 -5.64
N LEU A 250 28.67 -1.07 -5.61
CA LEU A 250 29.34 -1.48 -4.38
C LEU A 250 30.72 -0.83 -4.30
N ASN A 251 31.14 -0.44 -3.09
CA ASN A 251 32.46 0.15 -2.83
C ASN A 251 32.79 1.41 -3.66
N GLY A 252 31.76 2.19 -4.04
CA GLY A 252 31.94 3.40 -4.84
C GLY A 252 32.02 3.18 -6.36
N ASP A 253 31.86 1.93 -6.83
CA ASP A 253 31.79 1.63 -8.26
C ASP A 253 30.50 2.21 -8.88
N THR A 254 30.65 3.11 -9.85
CA THR A 254 29.53 3.73 -10.59
C THR A 254 29.29 3.09 -11.95
N GLU A 255 30.18 2.20 -12.41
CA GLU A 255 30.14 1.60 -13.74
C GLU A 255 29.50 0.21 -13.69
N ASN A 256 29.86 -0.62 -12.71
CA ASN A 256 29.33 -1.98 -12.57
C ASN A 256 28.17 -2.03 -11.56
N LEU A 257 27.04 -1.44 -11.96
CA LEU A 257 25.86 -1.38 -11.11
C LEU A 257 25.08 -2.70 -11.12
N ILE A 258 24.79 -3.23 -9.92
CA ILE A 258 24.04 -4.49 -9.75
C ILE A 258 22.58 -4.17 -9.45
N SER A 259 21.64 -4.83 -10.13
CA SER A 259 20.21 -4.68 -9.82
C SER A 259 19.92 -4.99 -8.35
N ILE A 260 19.09 -4.16 -7.70
CA ILE A 260 18.74 -4.32 -6.29
C ILE A 260 18.07 -5.68 -6.02
N ASP A 261 17.37 -6.24 -7.01
CA ASP A 261 16.66 -7.51 -6.90
C ASP A 261 17.60 -8.71 -6.71
N HIS A 262 18.87 -8.56 -7.10
CA HIS A 262 19.94 -9.55 -6.91
C HIS A 262 20.48 -9.55 -5.47
N PHE A 263 20.17 -8.52 -4.67
CA PHE A 263 20.58 -8.48 -3.27
C PHE A 263 19.64 -9.31 -2.39
N GLY A 264 20.16 -9.77 -1.24
CA GLY A 264 19.35 -10.44 -0.23
C GLY A 264 18.38 -9.50 0.47
N ASP A 265 17.29 -10.05 1.03
CA ASP A 265 16.20 -9.30 1.67
C ASP A 265 16.67 -8.30 2.74
N GLY A 266 17.81 -8.56 3.39
CA GLY A 266 18.41 -7.64 4.35
C GLY A 266 18.82 -6.30 3.70
N TYR A 267 19.51 -6.34 2.56
CA TYR A 267 19.92 -5.16 1.81
C TYR A 267 18.72 -4.40 1.24
N ILE A 268 17.79 -5.16 0.67
CA ILE A 268 16.54 -4.63 0.14
C ILE A 268 15.74 -3.92 1.23
N SER A 269 15.65 -4.51 2.43
CA SER A 269 14.99 -3.89 3.59
C SER A 269 15.65 -2.56 3.99
N MET A 270 16.98 -2.47 3.90
CA MET A 270 17.70 -1.22 4.18
C MET A 270 17.34 -0.13 3.17
N PHE A 271 17.27 -0.49 1.89
CA PHE A 271 16.89 0.43 0.83
C PHE A 271 15.44 0.91 0.97
N VAL A 272 14.49 0.00 1.21
CA VAL A 272 13.08 0.35 1.49
C VAL A 272 13.00 1.28 2.70
N MET A 273 13.78 1.02 3.76
CA MET A 273 13.82 1.90 4.93
C MET A 273 14.38 3.29 4.61
N ALA A 274 15.40 3.38 3.75
CA ALA A 274 15.95 4.66 3.31
C ALA A 274 14.92 5.47 2.52
N ILE A 275 14.16 4.82 1.64
CA ILE A 275 13.02 5.43 0.94
C ILE A 275 12.01 5.94 1.96
N ILE A 276 11.53 5.08 2.87
CA ILE A 276 10.53 5.47 3.88
C ILE A 276 11.04 6.64 4.73
N LYS A 277 12.31 6.63 5.14
CA LYS A 277 12.94 7.74 5.87
C LYS A 277 12.89 9.04 5.07
N GLN A 278 13.20 8.99 3.78
CA GLN A 278 13.14 10.16 2.91
C GLN A 278 11.70 10.67 2.79
N LEU A 279 10.73 9.76 2.69
CA LEU A 279 9.30 10.12 2.69
C LEU A 279 8.88 10.78 3.98
N LEU A 280 9.23 10.22 5.13
CA LEU A 280 8.95 10.81 6.44
C LEU A 280 9.63 12.19 6.66
N ARG A 281 10.66 12.53 5.87
CA ARG A 281 11.32 13.84 5.88
C ARG A 281 10.68 14.82 4.92
N ALA A 282 10.50 14.42 3.66
CA ALA A 282 9.93 15.24 2.60
C ALA A 282 8.45 15.55 2.85
N THR A 283 7.76 14.58 3.41
CA THR A 283 6.37 14.70 3.82
C THR A 283 6.31 14.76 5.34
N ARG A 284 5.58 15.73 5.91
CA ARG A 284 5.29 15.78 7.35
C ARG A 284 4.27 14.66 7.69
N VAL A 285 4.67 13.39 7.52
CA VAL A 285 3.85 12.17 7.60
C VAL A 285 3.36 11.92 9.02
N ILE A 286 2.13 11.42 9.12
CA ILE A 286 1.55 10.89 10.35
C ILE A 286 0.91 9.53 10.00
N ASN A 287 1.53 8.45 10.51
CA ASN A 287 1.15 7.02 10.51
C ASN A 287 1.70 6.12 9.39
N VAL A 288 2.78 5.39 9.72
CA VAL A 288 3.29 4.25 8.94
C VAL A 288 3.08 2.97 9.73
N TYR A 289 2.47 1.96 9.10
CA TYR A 289 2.24 0.64 9.65
C TYR A 289 3.20 -0.37 9.01
N PHE A 290 4.04 -0.97 9.83
CA PHE A 290 4.96 -2.01 9.43
C PHE A 290 4.45 -3.38 9.88
N TYR A 291 4.44 -4.33 8.95
CA TYR A 291 4.34 -5.74 9.29
C TYR A 291 5.68 -6.44 9.05
N LEU A 292 6.29 -6.95 10.12
CA LEU A 292 7.58 -7.65 10.07
C LEU A 292 7.41 -9.07 10.59
N LYS A 293 7.56 -10.05 9.71
CA LYS A 293 7.58 -11.47 10.05
C LYS A 293 9.03 -11.94 10.10
N SER A 294 9.54 -12.22 11.31
CA SER A 294 10.88 -12.79 11.56
C SER A 294 12.03 -11.98 10.94
N LEU A 295 12.55 -10.99 11.66
CA LEU A 295 13.73 -10.22 11.22
C LEU A 295 15.04 -10.93 11.53
N LYS A 296 15.99 -10.86 10.58
CA LYS A 296 17.42 -10.90 10.92
C LYS A 296 17.75 -9.65 11.76
N VAL A 297 18.55 -9.83 12.82
CA VAL A 297 18.92 -8.79 13.81
C VAL A 297 19.40 -7.47 13.17
N SER A 298 20.04 -7.55 11.99
CA SER A 298 20.56 -6.39 11.25
C SER A 298 19.48 -5.39 10.82
N CYS A 299 18.33 -5.85 10.33
CA CYS A 299 17.22 -4.96 9.95
C CYS A 299 16.59 -4.27 11.18
N MET A 300 16.55 -4.95 12.33
CA MET A 300 16.07 -4.36 13.60
C MET A 300 16.99 -3.25 14.11
N LYS A 301 18.31 -3.42 14.00
CA LYS A 301 19.29 -2.37 14.40
C LYS A 301 19.11 -1.09 13.58
N ILE A 302 18.71 -1.21 12.31
CA ILE A 302 18.54 -0.07 11.40
C ILE A 302 17.20 0.63 11.59
N ILE A 303 16.11 -0.11 11.84
CA ILE A 303 14.85 0.48 12.29
C ILE A 303 15.14 1.31 13.56
N LYS A 304 15.85 0.73 14.53
CA LYS A 304 16.25 1.44 15.74
C LYS A 304 17.11 2.68 15.45
N SER A 305 18.17 2.57 14.65
CA SER A 305 19.08 3.69 14.34
C SER A 305 18.49 4.77 13.43
N THR A 306 17.47 4.42 12.65
CA THR A 306 16.75 5.36 11.77
C THR A 306 15.71 6.16 12.56
N PHE A 307 15.12 5.53 13.58
CA PHE A 307 14.11 6.14 14.44
C PHE A 307 14.64 6.58 15.81
N THR A 308 15.94 6.49 16.11
CA THR A 308 16.57 6.77 17.42
C THR A 308 16.47 8.20 17.94
N LYS A 309 15.93 9.17 17.17
CA LYS A 309 15.43 10.42 17.80
C LYS A 309 14.12 10.21 18.59
N LEU A 310 13.54 9.01 18.57
CA LEU A 310 12.34 8.58 19.29
C LEU A 310 12.68 7.22 19.96
N SER A 311 12.84 7.22 21.29
CA SER A 311 13.71 6.27 22.02
C SER A 311 13.09 4.95 22.51
N SER A 312 14.00 4.02 22.83
CA SER A 312 13.95 2.80 23.67
C SER A 312 12.89 1.72 23.38
N VAL A 313 13.33 0.60 22.79
CA VAL A 313 12.60 -0.68 22.85
C VAL A 313 13.56 -1.80 23.27
N THR A 314 13.20 -2.54 24.31
CA THR A 314 13.90 -3.72 24.84
C THR A 314 13.38 -4.97 24.13
N TRP A 315 14.27 -5.86 23.66
CA TRP A 315 13.88 -7.05 22.87
C TRP A 315 14.60 -8.32 23.31
N GLN A 316 13.82 -9.39 23.54
CA GLN A 316 14.32 -10.74 23.82
C GLN A 316 14.43 -11.59 22.53
N LYS A 317 15.51 -12.37 22.44
CA LYS A 317 15.77 -13.39 21.42
C LYS A 317 14.84 -14.59 21.62
N LYS A 318 13.74 -14.70 20.87
CA LYS A 318 13.09 -15.97 20.47
C LYS A 318 11.83 -15.69 19.65
N GLY A 319 11.75 -16.17 18.40
CA GLY A 319 10.49 -16.43 17.67
C GLY A 319 9.40 -15.34 17.58
N ILE A 320 9.70 -14.07 17.89
CA ILE A 320 8.72 -12.98 17.97
C ILE A 320 8.56 -12.32 16.58
N LYS A 321 7.31 -12.19 16.11
CA LYS A 321 6.97 -11.27 15.01
C LYS A 321 6.62 -9.91 15.61
N LEU A 322 7.04 -8.85 14.91
CA LEU A 322 6.93 -7.46 15.37
C LEU A 322 6.12 -6.66 14.35
N SER A 323 5.08 -5.96 14.80
CA SER A 323 4.41 -4.94 13.99
C SER A 323 4.66 -3.57 14.61
N ILE A 324 5.10 -2.59 13.82
CA ILE A 324 5.44 -1.25 14.34
C ILE A 324 4.48 -0.24 13.73
N VAL A 325 3.84 0.57 14.57
CA VAL A 325 3.04 1.73 14.16
C VAL A 325 3.84 2.99 14.52
N LEU A 326 4.19 3.80 13.53
CA LEU A 326 4.87 5.08 13.72
C LEU A 326 3.88 6.24 13.64
N THR A 327 3.40 6.69 14.80
CA THR A 327 2.70 7.95 14.98
C THR A 327 3.74 9.05 15.24
N ARG A 328 3.97 9.96 14.29
CA ARG A 328 4.75 11.18 14.57
C ARG A 328 3.79 12.25 15.05
N THR A 329 3.81 12.56 16.34
CA THR A 329 3.18 13.76 16.92
C THR A 329 4.22 14.86 17.08
N LYS A 330 3.77 16.12 17.02
CA LYS A 330 4.64 17.30 17.21
C LYS A 330 5.27 17.33 18.61
#